data_AF-A0A453INC6-F1
#
_entry.id   AF-A0A453INC6-F1
#
_cell.length_a   1.000
_cell.length_b   1.000
_cell.length_c   1.000
_cell.angle_alpha   90.00
_cell.angle_beta   90.00
_cell.angle_gamma   90.00
#
_symmetry.space_group_name_H-M   'P 1'
#
loop_
_entity.id
_entity.type
_entity.pdbx_description
1 polymer ?
#
loop_
_entity_poly.entity_id
_entity_poly.type
_entity_poly.pdbx_seq_one_letter_code
_entity_poly.pdbx_strand_id
1 'polypeptide(L)' 'MRGKSWFVNLKHSPRSRGRPRASLRYGWHQFCVDNGLGVGDTCFFRALGEGSAGEVHLLKVEVRKRDGSFLV' A
#
# COMPACT_ATOMS: atom_id res chain seq x y z
N MET A 1 -4.88 12.07 -17.63
CA MET A 1 -3.67 12.16 -16.79
C MET A 1 -3.38 10.77 -16.25
N ARG A 2 -2.28 10.12 -16.69
CA ARG A 2 -1.90 8.80 -16.15
C ARG A 2 -1.43 9.02 -14.71
N GLY A 3 -2.22 8.57 -13.74
CA GLY A 3 -1.86 8.64 -12.32
C GLY A 3 -0.56 7.87 -12.07
N LYS A 4 0.26 8.34 -11.13
CA LYS A 4 1.44 7.58 -10.68
C LYS A 4 0.96 6.26 -10.07
N SER A 5 1.66 5.17 -10.36
CA SER A 5 1.37 3.83 -9.86
C SER A 5 2.66 3.17 -9.45
N TRP A 6 2.62 2.40 -8.37
CA TRP A 6 3.78 1.72 -7.82
C TRP A 6 3.48 0.23 -7.71
N PHE A 7 4.37 -0.60 -8.25
CA PHE A 7 4.33 -2.02 -8.00
C PHE A 7 4.85 -2.30 -6.60
N VAL A 8 4.07 -3.03 -5.81
CA VAL A 8 4.39 -3.38 -4.43
C VAL A 8 4.08 -4.85 -4.20
N ASN A 9 4.98 -5.56 -3.53
CA ASN A 9 4.78 -6.96 -3.23
C ASN A 9 4.12 -7.13 -1.86
N LEU A 10 3.04 -7.88 -1.80
CA LEU A 10 2.43 -8.31 -0.54
C LEU A 10 3.10 -9.60 -0.06
N LYS A 11 3.94 -9.51 0.98
CA LYS A 11 4.56 -10.70 1.59
C LYS A 11 3.73 -11.20 2.76
N HIS A 12 3.20 -12.42 2.62
CA HIS A 12 2.63 -13.18 3.73
C HIS A 12 3.76 -13.83 4.52
N SER A 13 3.82 -13.55 5.82
CA SER A 13 4.76 -14.17 6.76
C SER A 13 3.95 -15.06 7.70
N PRO A 14 3.86 -16.38 7.41
CA PRO A 14 3.23 -17.30 8.33
C PRO A 14 4.05 -17.32 9.63
N ARG A 15 3.35 -17.30 10.76
CA ARG A 15 3.97 -17.51 12.07
C ARG A 15 3.59 -18.88 12.58
N SER A 16 4.58 -19.62 13.08
CA SER A 16 4.37 -20.93 13.71
C SER A 16 3.51 -20.86 14.97
N ARG A 17 3.50 -19.71 15.67
CA ARG A 17 2.55 -19.38 16.74
C ARG A 17 2.03 -17.95 16.58
N GLY A 18 0.71 -17.77 16.60
CA GLY A 18 0.02 -16.47 16.53
C GLY A 18 -0.53 -16.09 15.14
N ARG A 19 -1.15 -14.91 15.04
CA ARG A 19 -1.81 -14.45 13.81
C ARG A 19 -0.79 -14.24 12.67
N PRO A 20 -1.07 -14.73 11.45
CA PRO A 20 -0.27 -14.42 10.28
C PRO A 20 -0.11 -12.91 10.10
N ARG A 21 1.07 -12.48 9.64
CA ARG A 21 1.29 -11.07 9.28
C ARG A 21 1.46 -10.94 7.77
N ALA A 22 0.89 -9.88 7.22
CA ALA A 22 1.17 -9.43 5.87
C ALA A 22 1.94 -8.11 5.93
N SER A 23 2.88 -7.92 5.02
CA SER A 23 3.63 -6.67 4.88
C SER A 23 3.78 -6.31 3.42
N LEU A 24 3.54 -5.04 3.09
CA LEU A 24 3.95 -4.45 1.82
C LEU A 24 5.49 -4.35 1.81
N ARG A 25 6.12 -4.94 0.81
CA ARG A 25 7.57 -4.99 0.60
C ARG A 25 7.88 -4.68 -0.85
N TYR A 26 9.14 -4.37 -1.15
CA TYR A 26 9.67 -4.17 -2.51
C TYR A 26 8.81 -3.17 -3.32
N GLY A 27 9.24 -1.90 -3.35
CA GLY A 27 8.47 -0.80 -3.96
C GLY A 27 7.66 0.02 -2.95
N TRP A 28 7.30 -0.56 -1.78
CA TRP A 28 6.65 0.21 -0.70
C TRP A 28 7.49 1.40 -0.22
N HIS A 29 8.80 1.22 -0.07
CA HIS A 29 9.69 2.32 0.34
C HIS A 29 9.72 3.44 -0.71
N GLN A 30 9.77 3.08 -2.00
CA GLN A 30 9.74 4.06 -3.10
C GLN A 30 8.41 4.82 -3.12
N PHE A 31 7.29 4.12 -2.93
CA PHE A 31 5.98 4.76 -2.76
C PHE A 31 5.98 5.78 -1.62
N CYS A 32 6.57 5.45 -0.46
CA CYS A 32 6.66 6.39 0.64
C CYS A 32 7.51 7.61 0.29
N VAL A 33 8.66 7.42 -0.34
CA VAL A 33 9.58 8.51 -0.71
C VAL A 33 8.94 9.44 -1.74
N ASP A 34 8.38 8.90 -2.82
CA ASP A 34 7.80 9.67 -3.93
C ASP A 34 6.60 10.53 -3.51
N ASN A 35 5.92 10.12 -2.44
CA ASN A 35 4.74 10.80 -1.90
C ASN A 35 5.03 11.50 -0.55
N GLY A 36 6.29 11.51 -0.11
CA GLY A 36 6.71 12.15 1.14
C GLY A 36 6.00 11.62 2.38
N LEU A 37 5.68 10.33 2.44
CA LEU A 37 5.02 9.72 3.60
C LEU A 37 5.97 9.65 4.79
N GLY A 38 5.45 10.04 5.96
CA GLY A 38 6.13 9.93 7.24
C GLY A 38 5.30 9.17 8.28
N VAL A 39 5.89 8.94 9.44
CA VAL A 39 5.19 8.36 10.59
C VAL A 39 4.05 9.30 11.02
N GLY A 40 2.85 8.73 11.16
CA GLY A 40 1.62 9.47 11.49
C GLY A 40 0.73 9.73 10.29
N ASP A 41 1.24 9.57 9.06
CA ASP A 41 0.39 9.57 7.87
C ASP A 41 -0.41 8.26 7.78
N THR A 42 -1.62 8.34 7.24
CA THR A 42 -2.54 7.21 7.10
C THR A 42 -2.84 6.92 5.64
N CYS A 43 -2.63 5.68 5.20
CA CYS A 43 -3.00 5.23 3.86
C CYS A 43 -4.30 4.42 3.91
N PHE A 44 -5.28 4.80 3.11
CA PHE A 44 -6.53 4.08 2.91
C PHE A 44 -6.47 3.37 1.56
N PHE A 45 -6.59 2.04 1.56
CA PHE A 45 -6.54 1.23 0.36
C PHE A 45 -7.93 0.74 -0.02
N ARG A 46 -8.31 0.90 -1.29
CA ARG A 46 -9.50 0.31 -1.89
C ARG A 46 -9.07 -0.63 -3.01
N ALA A 47 -9.48 -1.89 -2.95
CA ALA A 47 -9.33 -2.81 -4.06
C ALA A 47 -10.25 -2.39 -5.21
N LEU A 48 -9.70 -2.30 -6.43
CA LEU A 48 -10.44 -1.90 -7.63
C LEU A 48 -11.00 -3.10 -8.43
N GLY A 49 -10.78 -4.32 -7.97
CA GLY A 49 -11.33 -5.56 -8.56
C GLY A 49 -10.79 -6.80 -7.85
N GLU A 50 -11.47 -7.94 -8.06
CA GLU A 50 -10.95 -9.26 -7.69
C GLU A 50 -9.97 -9.70 -8.77
N GLY A 51 -8.68 -9.45 -8.54
CA GLY A 51 -7.65 -10.15 -9.29
C GLY A 51 -7.85 -11.64 -9.04
N SER A 52 -8.02 -12.42 -10.10
CA SER A 52 -8.03 -13.88 -10.02
C SER A 52 -6.74 -14.36 -9.35
N ALA A 53 -6.74 -15.52 -8.70
CA ALA A 53 -5.57 -15.98 -7.95
C ALA A 53 -4.33 -16.09 -8.86
N GLY A 54 -3.40 -15.13 -8.73
CA GLY A 54 -2.23 -14.98 -9.60
C GLY A 54 -2.09 -13.61 -10.29
N GLU A 55 -3.10 -12.75 -10.24
CA GLU A 55 -3.11 -11.43 -10.88
C GLU A 55 -2.65 -10.29 -9.93
N VAL A 56 -2.08 -9.25 -10.53
CA VAL A 56 -1.71 -8.01 -9.82
C VAL A 56 -2.97 -7.36 -9.25
N HIS A 57 -3.05 -7.27 -7.91
CA HIS A 57 -4.12 -6.54 -7.26
C HIS A 57 -3.91 -5.02 -7.42
N LEU A 58 -4.84 -4.36 -8.09
CA LEU A 58 -4.86 -2.91 -8.19
C LEU A 58 -5.52 -2.30 -6.95
N LEU A 59 -4.72 -1.58 -6.17
CA LEU A 59 -5.17 -0.85 -4.99
C LEU A 59 -5.16 0.64 -5.30
N LYS A 60 -6.32 1.28 -5.24
CA LYS A 60 -6.39 2.74 -5.14
C LYS A 60 -6.00 3.13 -3.71
N VAL A 61 -5.06 4.06 -3.59
CA VAL A 61 -4.63 4.59 -2.30
C VAL A 61 -5.05 6.05 -2.16
N GLU A 62 -5.57 6.39 -0.99
CA GLU A 62 -5.79 7.76 -0.55
C GLU A 62 -4.93 7.98 0.69
N VAL A 63 -4.14 9.04 0.70
CA VAL A 63 -3.21 9.32 1.81
C VAL A 63 -3.67 10.56 2.54
N ARG A 64 -3.94 10.40 3.83
CA ARG A 64 -4.18 11.49 4.76
C ARG A 64 -2.90 11.75 5.55
N LYS A 65 -2.36 12.96 5.41
CA LYS A 65 -1.21 13.43 6.15
C LYS A 65 -1.56 13.62 7.62
N ARG A 66 -0.53 13.59 8.47
CA ARG A 66 -0.68 13.79 9.93
C ARG A 66 -1.34 15.12 10.29
N ASP A 67 -1.12 16.17 9.49
CA ASP A 67 -1.74 17.49 9.68
C ASP A 67 -3.22 17.56 9.25
N GLY A 68 -3.77 16.44 8.77
CA GLY A 68 -5.15 16.34 8.31
C GLY A 68 -5.35 16.66 6.83
N SER A 69 -4.31 17.13 6.13
CA SER A 69 -4.38 17.33 4.68
C SER A 69 -4.38 16.00 3.91
N PHE A 70 -4.88 16.02 2.68
CA PHE A 70 -4.85 14.87 1.78
C PHE A 70 -3.79 15.09 0.71
N LEU A 71 -3.05 14.04 0.37
CA LEU A 71 -2.23 14.06 -0.84
C LEU A 71 -3.17 14.01 -2.06
N VAL A 72 -3.01 14.99 -2.95
CA VAL A 72 -3.76 15.13 -4.21
C VAL A 72 -3.00 14.48 -5.35
#